data_AF-A0A967JUM0-F1
#
_entry.id   AF-A0A967JUM0-F1
#
_cell.length_a   1.000
_cell.length_b   1.000
_cell.length_c   1.000
_cell.angle_alpha   90.00
_cell.angle_beta   90.00
_cell.angle_gamma   90.00
#
_symmetry.space_group_name_H-M   'P 1'
#
loop_
_entity.id
_entity.type
_entity.pdbx_description
1 polymer ?
#
loop_
_entity_poly.entity_id
_entity_poly.type
_entity_poly.pdbx_seq_one_letter_code
_entity_poly.pdbx_strand_id
1 'polypeptide(L)'
;LEEVFGYLNSATVRDKLIQAFLDAPIFPVRWRWNATRSLAVRRWVSGRRLAPHLQRMDAEDLLAVIFPDSLACFENIEGAREVPDHPLVEQTIRDCLEEAMDFDEFVELLDAIQAGAKTLIARDLREPSPLAHEILTARPYAFLDDAPAEERRTLAVQARRRVDPQSADDLGALDAAAIEKVRREAWPS
;
A
#
# COMPACT_ATOMS: atom_id res chain seq x y z
N LEU A 1 -10.44 -3.35 -15.78
CA LEU A 1 -10.76 -3.00 -14.37
C LEU A 1 -11.26 -4.22 -13.60
N GLU A 2 -12.18 -5.02 -14.14
CA GLU A 2 -12.69 -6.23 -13.46
C GLU A 2 -11.59 -7.27 -13.17
N GLU A 3 -10.59 -7.39 -14.05
CA GLU A 3 -9.46 -8.30 -13.86
C GLU A 3 -8.63 -8.00 -12.60
N VAL A 4 -8.64 -6.76 -12.10
CA VAL A 4 -7.87 -6.35 -10.92
C VAL A 4 -8.27 -7.17 -9.68
N PHE A 5 -9.54 -7.55 -9.59
CA PHE A 5 -10.05 -8.36 -8.47
C PHE A 5 -9.42 -9.76 -8.42
N GLY A 6 -8.85 -10.25 -9.53
CA GLY A 6 -8.20 -11.55 -9.63
C GLY A 6 -6.66 -11.52 -9.54
N TYR A 7 -6.04 -10.36 -9.34
CA TYR A 7 -4.57 -10.24 -9.33
C TYR A 7 -3.92 -10.91 -8.11
N LEU A 8 -4.65 -10.98 -7.00
CA LEU A 8 -4.22 -11.61 -5.77
C LEU A 8 -4.99 -12.90 -5.55
N ASN A 9 -4.28 -13.91 -5.05
CA ASN A 9 -4.84 -15.21 -4.73
C ASN A 9 -4.44 -15.57 -3.30
N SER A 10 -5.42 -15.94 -2.47
CA SER A 10 -5.24 -16.34 -1.07
C SER A 10 -4.13 -17.38 -0.86
N ALA A 11 -3.96 -18.34 -1.78
CA ALA A 11 -2.92 -19.36 -1.70
C ALA A 11 -1.50 -18.83 -1.89
N THR A 12 -1.33 -17.67 -2.53
CA THR A 12 0.00 -17.10 -2.87
C THR A 12 0.25 -15.72 -2.28
N VAL A 13 -0.76 -15.11 -1.67
CA VAL A 13 -0.71 -13.71 -1.23
C VAL A 13 0.27 -13.52 -0.08
N ARG A 14 0.48 -14.56 0.75
CA ARG A 14 1.42 -14.51 1.87
C ARG A 14 2.82 -14.12 1.41
N ASP A 15 3.37 -14.86 0.46
CA ASP A 15 4.75 -14.66 0.01
C ASP A 15 4.90 -13.33 -0.75
N LYS A 16 3.87 -12.97 -1.54
CA LYS A 16 3.83 -11.66 -2.22
C LYS A 16 3.81 -10.52 -1.21
N LEU A 17 3.01 -10.64 -0.15
CA LEU A 17 2.90 -9.62 0.89
C LEU A 17 4.20 -9.50 1.67
N ILE A 18 4.84 -10.63 1.99
CA ILE A 18 6.18 -10.65 2.63
C ILE A 18 7.16 -9.84 1.80
N GLN A 19 7.27 -10.12 0.50
CA GLN A 19 8.19 -9.37 -0.35
C GLN A 19 7.83 -7.87 -0.43
N ALA A 20 6.54 -7.54 -0.50
CA ALA A 20 6.07 -6.16 -0.62
C ALA A 20 6.34 -5.32 0.63
N PHE A 21 6.14 -5.87 1.84
CA PHE A 21 6.32 -5.06 3.06
C PHE A 21 7.77 -4.89 3.47
N LEU A 22 8.71 -5.68 2.95
CA LEU A 22 10.15 -5.49 3.25
C LEU A 22 10.62 -4.08 2.84
N ASP A 23 10.03 -3.52 1.78
CA ASP A 23 10.26 -2.15 1.32
C ASP A 23 9.33 -1.12 2.00
N ALA A 24 8.34 -1.57 2.78
CA ALA A 24 7.41 -0.68 3.44
C ALA A 24 7.99 -0.20 4.79
N PRO A 25 7.79 1.09 5.16
CA PRO A 25 8.24 1.65 6.44
C PRO A 25 7.80 0.89 7.69
N ILE A 26 6.75 0.07 7.59
CA ILE A 26 6.25 -0.77 8.69
C ILE A 26 7.29 -1.79 9.16
N PHE A 27 8.08 -2.35 8.25
CA PHE A 27 9.04 -3.41 8.57
C PHE A 27 10.21 -2.88 9.40
N PRO A 28 10.94 -1.81 9.00
CA PRO A 28 11.99 -1.23 9.85
C PRO A 28 11.49 -0.77 11.22
N VAL A 29 10.24 -0.29 11.32
CA VAL A 29 9.63 0.12 12.58
C VAL A 29 9.45 -1.09 13.51
N ARG A 30 8.85 -2.17 13.02
CA ARG A 30 8.65 -3.41 13.78
C ARG A 30 9.97 -4.10 14.11
N TRP A 31 10.92 -4.10 13.17
CA TRP A 31 12.27 -4.60 13.38
C TRP A 31 12.94 -3.91 14.56
N ARG A 32 12.95 -2.58 14.59
CA ARG A 32 13.55 -1.80 15.67
C ARG A 32 12.88 -2.10 17.01
N TRP A 33 11.56 -2.27 17.05
CA TRP A 33 10.88 -2.69 18.27
C TRP A 33 11.36 -4.09 18.70
N ASN A 34 11.42 -5.06 17.80
CA ASN A 34 11.85 -6.42 18.10
C ASN A 34 13.32 -6.51 18.53
N ALA A 35 14.22 -5.83 17.83
CA ALA A 35 15.62 -5.68 18.19
C ALA A 35 15.77 -5.02 19.58
N THR A 36 14.94 -4.01 19.85
CA THR A 36 14.92 -3.34 21.15
C THR A 36 14.44 -4.32 22.21
N ARG A 37 13.22 -4.87 22.14
CA ARG A 37 12.59 -5.71 23.19
C ARG A 37 13.37 -6.99 23.50
N SER A 38 14.07 -7.55 22.50
CA SER A 38 14.94 -8.72 22.67
C SER A 38 16.31 -8.40 23.30
N LEU A 39 16.60 -7.12 23.55
CA LEU A 39 17.90 -6.63 24.04
C LEU A 39 19.05 -6.85 23.03
N ALA A 40 18.74 -7.07 21.75
CA ALA A 40 19.73 -7.18 20.69
C ALA A 40 20.42 -5.84 20.39
N VAL A 41 19.71 -4.72 20.60
CA VAL A 41 20.29 -3.36 20.55
C VAL A 41 20.33 -2.71 21.92
N ARG A 42 21.30 -1.81 22.12
CA ARG A 42 21.50 -1.12 23.39
C ARG A 42 20.40 -0.09 23.62
N ARG A 43 19.77 -0.17 24.79
CA ARG A 43 18.74 0.81 25.22
C ARG A 43 19.29 1.86 26.19
N TRP A 44 20.39 1.54 26.85
CA TRP A 44 21.01 2.35 27.90
C TRP A 44 22.52 2.32 27.76
N VAL A 45 23.16 3.45 28.04
CA VAL A 45 24.63 3.59 28.11
C VAL A 45 24.95 4.42 29.35
N SER A 46 25.80 3.89 30.23
CA SER A 46 26.25 4.56 31.46
C SER A 46 25.10 5.12 32.32
N GLY A 47 24.04 4.32 32.50
CA GLY A 47 22.87 4.69 33.32
C GLY A 47 21.92 5.71 32.68
N ARG A 48 22.14 6.10 31.42
CA ARG A 48 21.25 7.00 30.67
C ARG A 48 20.61 6.28 29.48
N ARG A 49 19.37 6.65 29.17
CA ARG A 49 18.64 6.10 28.03
C ARG A 49 19.30 6.56 26.73
N LEU A 50 19.54 5.64 25.81
CA LEU A 50 20.11 5.95 24.51
C LEU A 50 19.12 6.77 23.68
N ALA A 51 19.60 7.79 22.96
CA ALA A 51 18.75 8.63 22.14
C ALA A 51 18.04 7.82 21.03
N PRO A 52 16.78 8.14 20.66
CA PRO A 52 16.02 7.35 19.70
C PRO A 52 16.67 7.20 18.31
N HIS A 53 17.41 8.21 17.85
CA HIS A 53 18.11 8.15 16.55
C HIS A 53 19.29 7.17 16.56
N LEU A 54 20.01 7.05 17.68
CA LEU A 54 21.08 6.06 17.85
C LEU A 54 20.51 4.64 17.97
N GLN A 55 19.39 4.45 18.68
CA GLN A 55 18.71 3.15 18.71
C GLN A 55 18.21 2.72 17.34
N ARG A 56 17.81 3.67 16.50
CA ARG A 56 17.43 3.39 15.11
C ARG A 56 18.64 2.96 14.29
N MET A 57 19.74 3.71 14.36
CA MET A 57 20.99 3.36 13.68
C MET A 57 21.49 1.98 14.09
N ASP A 58 21.56 1.68 15.40
CA ASP A 58 21.99 0.36 15.90
C ASP A 58 21.07 -0.77 15.40
N ALA A 59 19.77 -0.52 15.25
CA ALA A 59 18.81 -1.51 14.73
C ALA A 59 18.95 -1.71 13.22
N GLU A 60 19.18 -0.64 12.46
CA GLU A 60 19.46 -0.71 11.02
C GLU A 60 20.78 -1.44 10.76
N ASP A 61 21.83 -1.18 11.55
CA ASP A 61 23.11 -1.90 11.47
C ASP A 61 22.93 -3.39 11.77
N LEU A 62 22.13 -3.74 12.78
CA LEU A 62 21.80 -5.13 13.10
C LEU A 62 21.02 -5.80 11.95
N LEU A 63 20.10 -5.08 11.30
CA LEU A 63 19.37 -5.57 10.14
C LEU A 63 20.30 -5.86 8.97
N ALA A 64 21.25 -4.95 8.69
CA ALA A 64 22.22 -5.10 7.62
C ALA A 64 23.10 -6.35 7.78
N VAL A 65 23.37 -6.77 9.03
CA VAL A 65 24.15 -7.98 9.33
C VAL A 65 23.30 -9.25 9.19
N ILE A 66 22.06 -9.22 9.67
CA ILE A 66 21.20 -10.42 9.75
C ILE A 66 20.45 -10.68 8.45
N PHE A 67 19.96 -9.62 7.80
CA PHE A 67 19.15 -9.69 6.58
C PHE A 67 19.59 -8.61 5.57
N PRO A 68 20.78 -8.75 4.96
CA PRO A 68 21.32 -7.77 4.02
C PRO A 68 20.38 -7.48 2.84
N ASP A 69 19.73 -8.51 2.31
CA ASP A 69 18.85 -8.44 1.15
C ASP A 69 17.61 -7.54 1.38
N SER A 70 17.19 -7.36 2.63
CA SER A 70 16.09 -6.44 2.97
C SER A 70 16.44 -4.98 2.72
N LEU A 71 17.72 -4.63 2.73
CA LEU A 71 18.22 -3.27 2.46
C LEU A 71 18.65 -3.08 1.01
N ALA A 72 18.70 -4.15 0.21
CA ALA A 72 19.07 -4.05 -1.18
C ALA A 72 17.92 -3.43 -1.99
N CYS A 73 18.26 -2.42 -2.79
CA CYS A 73 17.32 -1.80 -3.73
C CYS A 73 16.79 -2.86 -4.69
N PHE A 74 15.50 -2.78 -5.03
CA PHE A 74 14.83 -3.69 -5.97
C PHE A 74 15.59 -3.86 -7.30
N GLU A 75 16.29 -2.82 -7.76
CA GLU A 75 17.10 -2.86 -9.00
C GLU A 75 18.35 -3.74 -8.91
N ASN A 76 18.84 -4.04 -7.70
CA ASN A 76 20.07 -4.80 -7.46
C ASN A 76 19.82 -6.27 -7.10
N ILE A 77 18.56 -6.72 -7.04
CA ILE A 77 18.20 -8.09 -6.68
C ILE A 77 17.51 -8.75 -7.88
N GLU A 78 18.07 -9.85 -8.38
CA GLU A 78 17.40 -10.70 -9.35
C GLU A 78 16.46 -11.68 -8.62
N GLY A 79 15.16 -11.38 -8.61
CA GLY A 79 14.13 -12.26 -8.06
C GLY A 79 13.66 -11.87 -6.66
N ALA A 80 13.08 -12.83 -5.94
CA ALA A 80 12.57 -12.63 -4.58
C ALA A 80 13.72 -12.61 -3.56
N ARG A 81 13.64 -11.74 -2.55
CA ARG A 81 14.60 -11.70 -1.44
C ARG A 81 14.53 -13.01 -0.66
N GLU A 82 15.68 -13.63 -0.43
CA GLU A 82 15.76 -14.79 0.44
C GLU A 82 15.65 -14.35 1.90
N VAL A 83 14.55 -14.72 2.54
CA VAL A 83 14.32 -14.40 3.96
C VAL A 83 15.19 -15.33 4.82
N PRO A 84 16.11 -14.80 5.64
CA PRO A 84 16.96 -15.62 6.49
C PRO A 84 16.16 -16.37 7.56
N ASP A 85 16.60 -17.59 7.88
CA ASP A 85 16.14 -18.33 9.06
C ASP A 85 16.76 -17.72 10.33
N HIS A 86 16.14 -16.66 10.83
CA HIS A 86 16.58 -15.95 12.02
C HIS A 86 15.39 -15.55 12.91
N PRO A 87 15.42 -15.85 14.23
CA PRO A 87 14.27 -15.62 15.12
C PRO A 87 13.74 -14.18 15.14
N LEU A 88 14.63 -13.18 15.07
CA LEU A 88 14.20 -11.78 15.00
C LEU A 88 13.54 -11.42 13.67
N VAL A 89 13.96 -12.04 12.57
CA VAL A 89 13.37 -11.81 11.25
C VAL A 89 12.00 -12.46 11.23
N GLU A 90 11.89 -13.72 11.65
CA GLU A 90 10.62 -14.45 11.74
C GLU A 90 9.61 -13.70 12.63
N GLN A 91 10.02 -13.27 13.82
CA GLN A 91 9.15 -12.51 14.72
C GLN A 91 8.72 -11.17 14.10
N THR A 92 9.62 -10.47 13.40
CA THR A 92 9.28 -9.20 12.75
C THR A 92 8.30 -9.39 11.61
N ILE A 93 8.47 -10.44 10.80
CA ILE A 93 7.53 -10.82 9.76
C ILE A 93 6.17 -11.15 10.36
N ARG A 94 6.13 -11.93 11.45
CA ARG A 94 4.90 -12.26 12.17
C ARG A 94 4.19 -11.00 12.66
N ASP A 95 4.90 -10.10 13.36
CA ASP A 95 4.32 -8.86 13.87
C ASP A 95 3.81 -7.95 12.75
N CYS A 96 4.46 -7.94 11.59
CA CYS A 96 3.97 -7.19 10.42
C CYS A 96 2.68 -7.79 9.87
N LEU A 97 2.62 -9.11 9.70
CA LEU A 97 1.46 -9.82 9.17
C LEU A 97 0.26 -9.77 10.10
N GLU A 98 0.46 -10.11 11.37
CA GLU A 98 -0.63 -10.33 12.33
C GLU A 98 -1.04 -9.04 13.04
N GLU A 99 -0.10 -8.27 13.58
CA GLU A 99 -0.46 -7.08 14.37
C GLU A 99 -0.74 -5.85 13.51
N ALA A 100 -0.09 -5.75 12.34
CA ALA A 100 -0.05 -4.50 11.60
C ALA A 100 -0.94 -4.52 10.34
N MET A 101 -1.17 -5.70 9.75
CA MET A 101 -1.89 -5.84 8.48
C MET A 101 -3.15 -6.72 8.55
N ASP A 102 -3.40 -7.41 9.66
CA ASP A 102 -4.52 -8.36 9.81
C ASP A 102 -4.57 -9.37 8.64
N PHE A 103 -3.48 -10.13 8.51
CA PHE A 103 -3.31 -11.03 7.38
C PHE A 103 -4.41 -12.10 7.28
N ASP A 104 -4.92 -12.58 8.41
CA ASP A 104 -5.94 -13.62 8.44
C ASP A 104 -7.26 -13.10 7.85
N GLU A 105 -7.75 -11.93 8.29
CA GLU A 105 -8.97 -11.33 7.73
C GLU A 105 -8.79 -10.95 6.25
N PHE A 106 -7.57 -10.54 5.86
CA PHE A 106 -7.26 -10.28 4.46
C PHE A 106 -7.39 -11.53 3.58
N VAL A 107 -6.91 -12.69 4.06
CA VAL A 107 -7.07 -13.97 3.35
C VAL A 107 -8.55 -14.35 3.26
N GLU A 108 -9.31 -14.23 4.35
CA GLU A 108 -10.75 -14.50 4.35
C GLU A 108 -11.51 -13.61 3.34
N LEU A 109 -11.13 -12.34 3.23
CA LEU A 109 -11.71 -11.43 2.25
C LEU A 109 -11.43 -11.89 0.81
N LEU A 110 -10.20 -12.31 0.51
CA LEU A 110 -9.83 -12.82 -0.80
C LEU A 110 -10.59 -14.11 -1.13
N ASP A 111 -10.73 -15.03 -0.18
CA ASP A 111 -11.51 -16.25 -0.36
C ASP A 111 -12.99 -15.94 -0.60
N ALA A 112 -13.57 -14.98 0.13
CA ALA A 112 -14.95 -14.54 -0.08
C ALA A 112 -15.15 -13.89 -1.46
N ILE A 113 -14.16 -13.15 -1.95
CA ILE A 113 -14.15 -12.59 -3.31
C ILE A 113 -14.12 -13.72 -4.35
N GLN A 114 -13.22 -14.69 -4.20
CA GLN A 114 -13.08 -15.81 -5.13
C GLN A 114 -14.32 -16.71 -5.14
N ALA A 115 -14.98 -16.88 -3.99
CA ALA A 115 -16.23 -17.62 -3.85
C ALA A 115 -17.45 -16.88 -4.41
N GLY A 116 -17.30 -15.63 -4.88
CA GLY A 116 -18.41 -14.80 -5.35
C GLY A 116 -19.36 -14.33 -4.24
N ALA A 117 -18.93 -14.41 -2.98
CA ALA A 117 -19.72 -13.96 -1.83
C ALA A 117 -19.72 -12.43 -1.67
N LYS A 118 -18.86 -11.72 -2.41
CA LYS A 118 -18.80 -10.26 -2.46
C LYS A 118 -19.21 -9.77 -3.85
N THR A 119 -20.09 -8.76 -3.89
CA THR A 119 -20.44 -8.07 -5.13
C THR A 119 -19.35 -7.07 -5.49
N LEU A 120 -18.70 -7.28 -6.62
CA LEU A 120 -17.62 -6.43 -7.11
C LEU A 120 -18.12 -5.62 -8.30
N ILE A 121 -17.90 -4.31 -8.27
CA ILE A 121 -18.39 -3.38 -9.30
C ILE A 121 -17.22 -2.56 -9.81
N ALA A 122 -16.79 -2.82 -11.04
CA ALA A 122 -15.85 -1.96 -11.74
C ALA A 122 -16.60 -0.80 -12.42
N ARG A 123 -16.11 0.43 -12.24
CA ARG A 123 -16.62 1.62 -12.92
C ARG A 123 -15.45 2.44 -13.46
N ASP A 124 -15.47 2.69 -14.75
CA ASP A 124 -14.59 3.65 -15.41
C ASP A 124 -15.36 4.98 -15.54
N LEU A 125 -14.89 6.01 -14.83
CA LEU A 125 -15.57 7.29 -14.69
C LEU A 125 -14.68 8.41 -15.23
N ARG A 126 -15.29 9.42 -15.84
CA ARG A 126 -14.58 10.60 -16.37
C ARG A 126 -14.03 11.50 -15.26
N GLU A 127 -14.63 11.45 -14.07
CA GLU A 127 -14.23 12.21 -12.88
C GLU A 127 -14.19 11.28 -11.66
N PRO A 128 -13.30 11.51 -10.67
CA PRO A 128 -13.26 10.70 -9.45
C PRO A 128 -14.58 10.77 -8.68
N SER A 129 -14.95 9.66 -8.03
CA SER A 129 -16.09 9.68 -7.11
C SER A 129 -15.76 10.51 -5.84
N PRO A 130 -16.77 10.96 -5.08
CA PRO A 130 -16.52 11.64 -3.80
C PRO A 130 -15.63 10.83 -2.84
N LEU A 131 -15.79 9.50 -2.80
CA LEU A 131 -14.93 8.61 -2.01
C LEU A 131 -13.49 8.58 -2.53
N ALA A 132 -13.31 8.54 -3.85
CA ALA A 132 -11.98 8.62 -4.45
C ALA A 132 -11.34 10.00 -4.20
N HIS A 133 -12.12 11.08 -4.15
CA HIS A 133 -11.62 12.41 -3.83
C HIS A 133 -11.02 12.53 -2.44
N GLU A 134 -11.60 11.86 -1.43
CA GLU A 134 -11.01 11.81 -0.08
C GLU A 134 -9.62 11.15 -0.08
N ILE A 135 -9.44 10.09 -0.89
CA ILE A 135 -8.13 9.43 -1.04
C ILE A 135 -7.15 10.32 -1.81
N LEU A 136 -7.59 10.99 -2.87
CA LEU A 136 -6.75 11.87 -3.70
C LEU A 136 -6.30 13.13 -2.95
N THR A 137 -7.15 13.65 -2.06
CA THR A 137 -6.86 14.85 -1.25
C THR A 137 -6.35 14.51 0.15
N ALA A 138 -6.12 13.23 0.43
CA ALA A 138 -5.62 12.77 1.71
C ALA A 138 -4.32 13.49 2.07
N ARG A 139 -4.21 13.89 3.35
CA ARG A 139 -3.05 14.62 3.83
C ARG A 139 -1.79 13.74 3.77
N PRO A 140 -0.58 14.31 3.64
CA PRO A 140 0.65 13.56 3.44
C PRO A 140 0.92 12.46 4.50
N TYR A 141 0.44 12.63 5.72
CA TYR A 141 0.60 11.65 6.80
C TYR A 141 -0.36 10.46 6.72
N ALA A 142 -1.32 10.46 5.80
CA ALA A 142 -2.26 9.36 5.60
C ALA A 142 -1.65 8.19 4.80
N PHE A 143 -0.44 8.39 4.28
CA PHE A 143 0.23 7.41 3.43
C PHE A 143 1.31 6.68 4.21
N LEU A 144 1.48 5.41 3.89
CA LEU A 144 2.43 4.53 4.56
C LEU A 144 3.81 4.53 3.90
N ASP A 145 4.00 5.24 2.79
CA ASP A 145 5.25 5.34 2.04
C ASP A 145 5.95 6.70 2.25
N ASP A 146 7.27 6.72 2.02
CA ASP A 146 8.08 7.94 2.11
C ASP A 146 8.09 8.76 0.80
N ALA A 147 7.17 8.45 -0.13
CA ALA A 147 7.10 9.12 -1.44
C ALA A 147 6.77 10.62 -1.27
N PRO A 148 7.62 11.54 -1.78
CA PRO A 148 7.39 12.98 -1.69
C PRO A 148 6.02 13.36 -2.26
N ALA A 149 5.30 14.26 -1.59
CA ALA A 149 3.96 14.69 -2.02
C ALA A 149 3.96 15.27 -3.46
N GLU A 150 5.07 15.86 -3.89
CA GLU A 150 5.26 16.50 -5.19
C GLU A 150 5.33 15.52 -6.37
N GLU A 151 5.76 14.28 -6.13
CA GLU A 151 5.86 13.22 -7.15
C GLU A 151 4.52 12.50 -7.36
N ARG A 152 3.50 12.83 -6.57
CA ARG A 152 2.19 12.18 -6.61
C ARG A 152 1.33 12.85 -7.68
N ARG A 153 1.19 12.16 -8.82
CA ARG A 153 0.25 12.50 -9.92
C ARG A 153 -1.20 12.76 -9.48
N THR A 154 -1.58 12.37 -8.26
CA THR A 154 -2.90 12.62 -7.66
C THR A 154 -3.16 14.11 -7.38
N LEU A 155 -2.13 14.91 -7.09
CA LEU A 155 -2.27 16.37 -6.90
C LEU A 155 -2.45 17.13 -8.22
N ALA A 156 -2.15 16.52 -9.36
CA ALA A 156 -2.39 17.10 -10.68
C ALA A 156 -3.87 17.03 -11.11
N VAL A 157 -4.68 16.24 -10.39
CA VAL A 157 -6.13 16.19 -10.60
C VAL A 157 -6.74 17.42 -9.94
N GLN A 158 -7.03 18.45 -10.73
CA GLN A 158 -7.81 19.60 -10.26
C GLN A 158 -9.18 19.12 -9.79
N ALA A 159 -9.34 18.98 -8.46
CA ALA A 159 -10.65 18.75 -7.87
C ALA A 159 -11.51 19.99 -8.13
N ARG A 160 -12.59 19.85 -8.91
CA ARG A 160 -13.62 20.89 -8.95
C ARG A 160 -14.14 21.04 -7.53
N ARG A 161 -14.02 22.25 -7.00
CA ARG A 161 -14.11 22.59 -5.57
C ARG A 161 -15.45 22.27 -4.88
N ARG A 162 -16.40 21.67 -5.59
CA ARG A 162 -17.72 21.24 -5.11
C ARG A 162 -18.30 20.25 -6.12
N VAL A 163 -18.49 19.00 -5.71
CA VAL A 163 -19.56 18.17 -6.28
C VAL A 163 -20.83 18.63 -5.58
N ASP A 164 -21.68 19.35 -6.29
CA ASP A 164 -23.02 19.65 -5.79
C ASP A 164 -23.78 18.30 -5.73
N PRO A 165 -24.43 17.92 -4.62
CA PRO A 165 -25.25 16.71 -4.59
C PRO A 165 -26.27 16.63 -5.73
N GLN A 166 -26.74 17.77 -6.25
CA GLN A 166 -27.59 17.82 -7.44
C GLN A 166 -26.85 17.49 -8.76
N SER A 167 -25.54 17.75 -8.83
CA SER A 167 -24.72 17.45 -10.01
C SER A 167 -24.21 16.00 -10.07
N ALA A 168 -24.44 15.20 -9.03
CA ALA A 168 -24.06 13.78 -9.05
C ALA A 168 -24.92 12.97 -10.03
N ASP A 169 -26.20 13.35 -10.22
CA ASP A 169 -27.07 12.80 -11.26
C ASP A 169 -26.64 13.28 -12.67
N ASP A 170 -26.12 14.50 -12.79
CA ASP A 170 -25.60 15.05 -14.05
C ASP A 170 -24.30 14.39 -14.53
N LEU A 171 -23.55 13.70 -13.65
CA LEU A 171 -22.34 12.96 -14.04
C LEU A 171 -22.63 11.78 -14.98
N GLY A 172 -23.87 11.28 -14.98
CA GLY A 172 -24.36 10.27 -15.92
C GLY A 172 -25.06 10.85 -17.16
N ALA A 173 -25.32 12.17 -17.19
CA ALA A 173 -26.05 12.81 -18.27
C ALA A 173 -25.10 13.03 -19.47
N LEU A 174 -25.26 12.22 -20.52
CA LEU A 174 -24.59 12.45 -21.79
C LEU A 174 -25.16 13.69 -22.47
N ASP A 175 -24.29 14.58 -22.93
CA ASP A 175 -24.69 15.75 -23.73
C ASP A 175 -25.40 15.29 -25.02
N ALA A 176 -26.67 15.66 -25.15
CA ALA A 176 -27.50 15.31 -26.30
C ALA A 176 -26.92 15.83 -27.62
N ALA A 177 -26.28 17.00 -27.60
CA ALA A 177 -25.64 17.56 -28.79
C ALA A 177 -24.40 16.77 -29.21
N ALA A 178 -23.65 16.23 -28.25
CA ALA A 178 -22.52 15.36 -28.52
C ALA A 178 -22.96 14.00 -29.10
N ILE A 179 -24.05 13.42 -28.59
CA ILE A 179 -24.66 12.20 -29.14
C ILE A 179 -25.12 12.42 -30.58
N GLU A 180 -25.79 13.53 -30.85
CA GLU A 180 -26.32 13.85 -32.18
C GLU A 180 -25.22 14.14 -33.21
N LYS A 181 -24.11 14.75 -32.77
CA LYS A 181 -22.91 14.91 -33.60
C LYS A 181 -22.31 13.56 -33.98
N VAL A 182 -22.08 12.66 -33.03
CA VAL A 182 -21.53 11.32 -33.29
C VAL A 182 -22.49 10.50 -34.17
N ARG A 183 -23.81 10.62 -33.99
CA ARG A 183 -24.80 9.95 -34.85
C ARG A 183 -24.70 10.38 -36.31
N ARG A 184 -24.48 11.67 -36.59
CA ARG A 184 -24.26 12.14 -37.97
C ARG A 184 -22.94 11.66 -38.55
N GLU A 185 -21.88 11.64 -37.75
CA GLU A 185 -20.54 11.23 -38.21
C GLU A 185 -20.44 9.71 -38.42
N ALA A 186 -21.22 8.92 -37.69
CA ALA A 186 -21.21 7.46 -37.77
C ALA A 186 -22.22 6.87 -38.77
N TRP A 187 -23.10 7.68 -39.38
CA TRP A 187 -24.01 7.18 -40.40
C TRP A 187 -23.28 7.07 -41.75
N PRO A 188 -23.35 5.93 -42.46
CA PRO A 188 -22.72 5.81 -43.76
C PRO A 188 -23.46 6.71 -44.75
N SER A 189 -22.71 7.50 -45.52
CA SER A 189 -23.19 8.21 -46.71
C SER A 189 -23.58 7.25 -47.82
#